data_AF-A0A9X4JIU6-F1
#
_entry.id   AF-A0A9X4JIU6-F1
#
_cell.length_a   1.000
_cell.length_b   1.000
_cell.length_c   1.000
_cell.angle_alpha   90.00
_cell.angle_beta   90.00
_cell.angle_gamma   90.00
#
_symmetry.space_group_name_H-M   'P 1'
#
loop_
_entity.id
_entity.type
_entity.pdbx_description
1 polymer ?
#
loop_
_entity_poly.entity_id
_entity_poly.type
_entity_poly.pdbx_seq_one_letter_code
_entity_poly.pdbx_strand_id
1 'polypeptide(L)'
;MQAWRCFVSWLKGDYPLVFTYWITGVFPSLLLTGCLYTITYQLNHGTMVADAGYELLVTHAAIVLIYTPLVLWAITASAIKYQGLLLWKIFAFLAVMGSVFDYMSSVFTLIA
;
A
#
# COMPACT_ATOMS: atom_id res chain seq x y z
N MET A 1 -0.66 13.79 -20.35
CA MET A 1 -0.65 12.47 -21.02
C MET A 1 0.44 11.52 -20.52
N GLN A 2 1.65 11.99 -20.18
CA GLN A 2 2.75 11.11 -19.76
C GLN A 2 2.49 10.38 -18.42
N ALA A 3 1.91 11.05 -17.42
CA ALA A 3 1.58 10.45 -16.13
C ALA A 3 0.56 9.29 -16.24
N TRP A 4 -0.48 9.45 -17.06
CA TRP A 4 -1.46 8.39 -17.31
C TRP A 4 -0.84 7.15 -17.95
N ARG A 5 0.04 7.35 -18.94
CA ARG A 5 0.77 6.25 -19.56
C ARG A 5 1.66 5.52 -18.55
N CYS A 6 2.36 6.27 -17.69
CA CYS A 6 3.19 5.72 -16.62
C CYS A 6 2.35 4.84 -15.67
N PHE A 7 1.20 5.35 -15.21
CA PHE A 7 0.27 4.64 -14.34
C PHE A 7 -0.26 3.34 -14.96
N VAL A 8 -0.70 3.40 -16.22
CA VAL A 8 -1.22 2.21 -16.93
C VAL A 8 -0.11 1.17 -17.15
N SER A 9 1.10 1.58 -17.53
CA SER A 9 2.25 0.67 -17.67
C SER A 9 2.64 0.02 -16.33
N TRP A 10 2.49 0.75 -15.23
CA TRP A 10 2.71 0.22 -13.88
C TRP A 10 1.71 -0.87 -13.52
N LEU A 11 0.41 -0.62 -13.73
CA LEU A 11 -0.63 -1.63 -13.51
C LEU A 11 -0.51 -2.84 -14.44
N LYS A 12 0.07 -2.66 -15.63
CA LYS A 12 0.38 -3.78 -16.55
C LYS A 12 1.58 -4.59 -16.11
N GLY A 13 2.36 -4.16 -15.12
CA GLY A 13 3.59 -4.83 -14.69
C GLY A 13 4.72 -4.71 -15.70
N ASP A 14 4.76 -3.62 -16.47
CA ASP A 14 5.85 -3.36 -17.43
C ASP A 14 7.16 -2.91 -16.74
N TYR A 15 7.09 -2.60 -15.45
CA TYR A 15 8.26 -2.24 -14.63
C TYR A 15 8.92 -3.47 -13.99
N PRO A 16 10.22 -3.40 -13.65
CA PRO A 16 10.92 -4.49 -12.98
C PRO A 16 10.27 -4.87 -11.65
N LEU A 17 10.15 -6.17 -11.39
CA LEU A 17 9.53 -6.68 -10.16
C LEU A 17 10.16 -6.11 -8.88
N VAL A 18 11.49 -5.99 -8.84
CA VAL A 18 12.23 -5.41 -7.71
C VAL A 18 11.83 -3.95 -7.47
N PHE A 19 11.70 -3.17 -8.55
CA PHE A 19 11.28 -1.78 -8.48
C PHE A 19 9.84 -1.68 -7.98
N THR A 20 8.91 -2.43 -8.58
CA THR A 20 7.49 -2.43 -8.19
C THR A 20 7.34 -2.86 -6.73
N TYR A 21 8.07 -3.89 -6.30
CA TYR A 21 8.07 -4.38 -4.92
C TYR A 21 8.55 -3.32 -3.92
N TRP A 22 9.73 -2.74 -4.11
CA TRP A 22 10.30 -1.81 -3.13
C TRP A 22 9.65 -0.43 -3.18
N ILE A 23 9.61 0.17 -4.38
CA ILE A 23 9.28 1.58 -4.56
C ILE A 23 7.78 1.83 -4.50
N THR A 24 6.97 0.88 -4.97
CA THR A 24 5.51 1.02 -4.95
C THR A 24 4.83 0.14 -3.91
N GLY A 25 5.48 -0.93 -3.44
CA GLY A 25 4.99 -1.76 -2.34
C GLY A 25 5.51 -1.32 -0.99
N VAL A 26 6.71 -1.80 -0.64
CA VAL A 26 7.22 -1.77 0.72
C VAL A 26 7.42 -0.36 1.28
N PHE A 27 8.11 0.53 0.56
CA PHE A 27 8.40 1.87 1.08
C PHE A 27 7.14 2.71 1.33
N PRO A 28 6.20 2.82 0.38
CA PRO A 28 4.95 3.54 0.61
C PRO A 28 4.12 2.94 1.73
N SER A 29 4.05 1.60 1.85
CA SER A 29 3.34 0.95 2.96
C SER A 29 3.96 1.30 4.31
N LEU A 30 5.30 1.28 4.43
CA LEU A 30 5.99 1.69 5.67
C LEU A 30 5.69 3.14 6.05
N LEU A 31 5.68 4.05 5.07
CA LEU A 31 5.34 5.45 5.30
C LEU A 31 3.89 5.60 5.77
N LEU A 32 2.95 4.90 5.13
CA LEU A 32 1.54 4.91 5.52
C LEU A 32 1.35 4.37 6.94
N THR A 33 1.95 3.23 7.28
CA THR A 33 1.90 2.68 8.64
C THR A 33 2.53 3.62 9.67
N GLY A 34 3.66 4.26 9.34
CA GLY A 34 4.29 5.25 10.22
C GLY A 34 3.42 6.48 10.46
N CYS A 35 2.73 6.96 9.42
CA CYS A 35 1.73 8.02 9.55
C CYS A 35 0.58 7.60 10.48
N LEU A 36 0.01 6.41 10.27
CA LEU A 36 -1.09 5.90 11.11
C LEU A 36 -0.69 5.77 12.58
N TYR A 37 0.52 5.24 12.82
CA TYR A 37 1.08 5.16 14.17
C TYR A 37 1.18 6.54 14.82
N THR A 38 1.69 7.52 14.08
CA THR A 38 1.85 8.90 14.58
C THR A 38 0.50 9.54 14.90
N ILE A 39 -0.50 9.40 14.01
CA ILE A 39 -1.86 9.94 14.22
C ILE A 39 -2.48 9.33 15.48
N THR A 40 -2.46 8.00 15.57
CA THR A 40 -3.01 7.26 16.71
C THR A 40 -2.29 7.62 18.01
N TYR A 41 -0.97 7.77 17.96
CA TYR A 41 -0.18 8.19 19.12
C TYR A 41 -0.57 9.59 19.61
N GLN A 42 -0.70 10.56 18.70
CA GLN A 42 -1.06 11.94 19.05
C GLN A 42 -2.51 12.10 19.52
N LEU A 43 -3.43 11.27 19.02
CA LEU A 43 -4.79 11.15 19.53
C LEU A 43 -4.83 10.62 20.97
N ASN A 44 -4.05 9.59 21.27
CA ASN A 44 -4.04 8.96 22.58
C ASN A 44 -3.23 9.72 23.64
N HIS A 45 -2.17 10.42 23.24
CA HIS A 45 -1.20 11.04 24.17
C HIS A 45 -1.17 12.57 24.11
N GLY A 46 -2.11 13.21 23.41
CA GLY A 46 -2.59 14.52 23.84
C GLY A 46 -1.96 15.74 23.18
N THR A 47 -1.85 15.78 21.85
CA THR A 47 -1.63 17.07 21.15
C THR A 47 -2.62 17.37 20.04
N MET A 48 -3.37 16.37 19.56
CA MET A 48 -4.29 16.52 18.43
C MET A 48 -5.75 16.62 18.90
N VAL A 49 -6.48 17.60 18.39
CA VAL A 49 -7.93 17.72 18.62
C VAL A 49 -8.64 16.52 17.98
N ALA A 50 -9.62 15.94 18.69
CA ALA A 50 -10.31 14.71 18.27
C ALA A 50 -10.91 14.80 16.85
N ASP A 51 -11.51 15.93 16.50
CA ASP A 51 -12.11 16.17 15.18
C ASP A 51 -11.05 16.14 14.06
N ALA A 52 -9.92 16.82 14.27
CA ALA A 52 -8.82 16.85 13.31
C ALA A 52 -8.15 15.47 13.15
N GLY A 53 -8.04 14.71 14.25
CA GLY A 53 -7.50 13.36 14.20
C GLY A 53 -8.44 12.38 13.48
N TYR A 54 -9.75 12.52 13.66
CA TYR A 54 -10.75 11.74 12.92
C TYR A 54 -10.71 12.02 11.41
N GLU A 55 -10.67 13.29 10.99
CA GLU A 55 -10.53 13.66 9.57
C GLU A 55 -9.25 13.10 8.94
N LEU A 56 -8.13 13.12 9.67
CA LEU A 56 -6.87 12.54 9.21
C LEU A 56 -6.98 11.01 9.09
N LEU A 57 -7.65 10.35 10.04
CA LEU A 57 -7.84 8.91 10.03
C LEU A 57 -8.69 8.47 8.83
N VAL A 58 -9.78 9.20 8.53
CA VAL A 58 -10.64 8.97 7.36
C VAL A 58 -9.87 9.18 6.06
N THR A 59 -9.07 10.24 5.97
CA THR A 59 -8.24 10.52 4.79
C THR A 59 -7.20 9.42 4.57
N HIS A 60 -6.54 8.99 5.66
CA HIS A 60 -5.59 7.89 5.63
C HIS A 60 -6.25 6.59 5.15
N ALA A 61 -7.40 6.25 5.72
CA ALA A 61 -8.18 5.08 5.36
C ALA A 61 -8.55 5.09 3.87
N ALA A 62 -9.02 6.22 3.34
CA ALA A 62 -9.35 6.35 1.92
C ALA A 62 -8.12 6.12 1.00
N ILE A 63 -6.95 6.64 1.39
CA ILE A 63 -5.69 6.44 0.66
C ILE A 63 -5.32 4.96 0.67
N VAL A 64 -5.33 4.31 1.85
CA VAL A 64 -4.99 2.88 1.98
C VAL A 64 -5.94 2.02 1.17
N LEU A 65 -7.25 2.32 1.20
CA LEU A 65 -8.28 1.57 0.47
C LEU A 65 -8.08 1.60 -1.05
N ILE A 66 -7.62 2.71 -1.60
CA ILE A 66 -7.40 2.85 -3.05
C ILE A 66 -6.00 2.35 -3.44
N TYR A 67 -4.99 2.70 -2.66
CA TYR A 67 -3.59 2.46 -2.99
C TYR A 67 -3.22 0.98 -2.89
N THR A 68 -3.63 0.31 -1.82
CA THR A 68 -3.27 -1.10 -1.55
C THR A 68 -3.69 -2.05 -2.68
N PRO A 69 -4.95 -2.05 -3.18
CA PRO A 69 -5.33 -2.95 -4.28
C PRO A 69 -4.59 -2.65 -5.58
N LEU A 70 -4.29 -1.39 -5.88
CA LEU A 70 -3.52 -1.01 -7.07
C LEU A 70 -2.09 -1.54 -7.01
N VAL A 71 -1.46 -1.43 -5.85
CA VAL A 71 -0.10 -1.96 -5.62
C VAL A 71 -0.08 -3.47 -5.69
N LEU A 72 -1.02 -4.15 -5.03
CA LEU A 72 -1.16 -5.61 -5.07
C LEU A 72 -1.29 -6.10 -6.52
N TRP A 73 -2.11 -5.42 -7.30
CA TRP A 73 -2.28 -5.71 -8.72
C TRP A 73 -0.98 -5.51 -9.50
N ALA A 74 -0.29 -4.37 -9.33
CA ALA A 74 0.95 -4.08 -10.03
C ALA A 74 2.08 -5.07 -9.68
N ILE A 75 2.23 -5.45 -8.42
CA ILE A 75 3.20 -6.46 -7.96
C ILE A 75 2.88 -7.81 -8.58
N THR A 76 1.61 -8.21 -8.59
CA THR A 76 1.16 -9.48 -9.18
C THR A 76 1.42 -9.50 -10.69
N ALA A 77 1.04 -8.45 -11.41
CA ALA A 77 1.26 -8.33 -12.85
C ALA A 77 2.77 -8.35 -13.19
N SER A 78 3.58 -7.64 -12.41
CA SER A 78 5.04 -7.65 -12.56
C SER A 78 5.62 -9.03 -12.29
N ALA A 79 5.11 -9.76 -11.30
CA ALA A 79 5.58 -11.10 -10.93
C ALA A 79 5.25 -12.17 -11.98
N ILE A 80 4.08 -12.07 -12.62
CA ILE A 80 3.69 -12.96 -13.73
C ILE A 80 4.65 -12.80 -14.91
N LYS A 81 4.96 -11.55 -15.28
CA LYS A 81 5.86 -11.24 -16.40
C LYS A 81 7.34 -11.47 -16.10
N TYR A 82 7.72 -11.56 -14.82
CA TYR A 82 9.11 -11.68 -14.41
C TYR A 82 9.72 -13.03 -14.81
N GLN A 83 10.84 -12.98 -15.55
CA GLN A 83 11.60 -14.15 -16.01
C GLN A 83 12.93 -14.36 -15.23
N GLY A 84 13.20 -13.54 -14.21
CA GLY A 84 14.43 -13.63 -13.42
C GLY A 84 14.32 -14.62 -12.24
N LEU A 85 15.16 -14.41 -11.23
CA LEU A 85 15.27 -15.28 -10.04
C LEU A 85 13.92 -15.58 -9.35
N LEU A 86 13.62 -16.87 -9.15
CA LEU A 86 12.39 -17.34 -8.50
C LEU A 86 12.18 -16.73 -7.10
N LEU A 87 13.26 -16.41 -6.38
CA LEU A 87 13.23 -15.75 -5.08
C LEU A 87 12.36 -14.48 -5.08
N TRP A 88 12.41 -13.69 -6.15
CA TRP A 88 11.61 -12.46 -6.24
C TRP A 88 10.12 -12.74 -6.39
N LYS A 89 9.74 -13.86 -7.00
CA LYS A 89 8.33 -14.28 -7.06
C LYS A 89 7.84 -14.71 -5.68
N ILE A 90 8.69 -15.36 -4.87
CA ILE A 90 8.38 -15.71 -3.48
C ILE A 90 8.21 -14.44 -2.64
N PHE A 91 9.13 -13.47 -2.74
CA PHE A 91 8.99 -12.20 -2.04
C PHE A 91 7.75 -11.41 -2.46
N ALA A 92 7.43 -11.39 -3.75
CA ALA A 92 6.21 -10.78 -4.26
C ALA A 92 4.95 -11.46 -3.69
N PHE A 93 4.94 -12.79 -3.63
CA PHE A 93 3.84 -13.55 -3.02
C PHE A 93 3.67 -13.22 -1.53
N LEU A 94 4.76 -13.18 -0.77
CA LEU A 94 4.72 -12.84 0.65
C LEU A 94 4.20 -11.42 0.89
N ALA A 95 4.65 -10.44 0.09
CA ALA A 95 4.14 -9.07 0.19
C ALA A 95 2.67 -8.96 -0.19
N VAL A 96 2.22 -9.70 -1.21
CA VAL A 96 0.80 -9.73 -1.59
C VAL A 96 -0.04 -10.32 -0.47
N MET A 97 0.35 -11.48 0.07
CA MET A 97 -0.38 -12.12 1.16
C MET A 97 -0.45 -11.24 2.41
N GLY A 98 0.70 -10.71 2.88
CA GLY A 98 0.72 -9.81 4.04
C GLY A 98 -0.18 -8.59 3.85
N SER A 99 -0.06 -7.90 2.71
CA SER A 99 -0.83 -6.69 2.45
C SER A 99 -2.33 -6.96 2.27
N VAL A 100 -2.74 -8.16 1.82
CA VAL A 100 -4.15 -8.55 1.77
C VAL A 100 -4.73 -8.72 3.17
N PHE A 101 -4.00 -9.33 4.10
CA PHE A 101 -4.45 -9.44 5.49
C PHE A 101 -4.57 -8.07 6.16
N ASP A 102 -3.57 -7.20 5.97
CA ASP A 102 -3.58 -5.84 6.49
C ASP A 102 -4.73 -5.01 5.90
N TYR A 103 -4.99 -5.17 4.60
CA TYR A 103 -6.13 -4.54 3.92
C TYR A 103 -7.46 -5.01 4.51
N MET A 104 -7.63 -6.32 4.70
CA MET A 104 -8.87 -6.86 5.29
C MET A 104 -9.07 -6.38 6.72
N SER A 105 -8.02 -6.40 7.54
CA SER A 105 -8.07 -5.84 8.89
C SER A 105 -8.52 -4.38 8.87
N SER A 106 -7.94 -3.56 7.98
CA SER A 106 -8.26 -2.13 7.88
C SER A 106 -9.71 -1.89 7.43
N VAL A 107 -10.21 -2.68 6.47
CA VAL A 107 -11.61 -2.62 6.02
C VAL A 107 -12.56 -2.96 7.17
N PHE A 108 -12.29 -4.01 7.94
CA PHE A 108 -13.15 -4.38 9.07
C PHE A 108 -13.15 -3.33 10.18
N THR A 109 -12.00 -2.70 10.47
CA THR A 109 -11.93 -1.61 11.46
C THR A 109 -12.73 -0.38 11.05
N LEU A 110 -12.93 -0.13 9.75
CA LEU A 110 -13.69 1.02 9.25
C LEU A 110 -15.21 0.80 9.25
N ILE A 111 -15.66 -0.45 9.24
CA ILE A 111 -17.09 -0.81 9.19
C ILE A 111 -17.67 -1.03 10.60
N ALA A 112 -16.82 -1.40 11.58
CA ALA A 112 -17.20 -1.64 12.97
C ALA A 112 -17.34 -0.34 13.78
#